data_AF-A0A5C8B4F2-F1
#
_entry.id   AF-A0A5C8B4F2-F1
#
_cell.length_a   1.000
_cell.length_b   1.000
_cell.length_c   1.000
_cell.angle_alpha   90.00
_cell.angle_beta   90.00
_cell.angle_gamma   90.00
#
_symmetry.space_group_name_H-M   'P 1'
#
loop_
_entity.id
_entity.type
_entity.pdbx_description
1 polymer ?
#
loop_
_entity_poly.entity_id
_entity_poly.type
_entity_poly.pdbx_seq_one_letter_code
_entity_poly.pdbx_strand_id
1 'polypeptide(L)'
;MRKILMVLTMMGISTTFAMTKVDLSQQKFTCKGIKLTDKTTSAIISQNCKNVKVKTDKQITSGHNAGDLRGSNLIEEDDINPTVATLQKVSFYTDDGSHLKCYYRNDKLYKCKAKKAKLNSSQIK
;
A
#
# COMPACT_ATOMS: atom_id res chain seq x y z
N MET A 1 19.97 55.89 -6.69
CA MET A 1 19.87 54.98 -5.53
C MET A 1 18.44 54.48 -5.39
N ARG A 2 18.23 53.15 -5.44
CA ARG A 2 17.23 52.33 -4.71
C ARG A 2 16.98 51.07 -5.55
N LYS A 3 17.68 49.97 -5.22
CA LYS A 3 17.40 48.92 -4.22
C LYS A 3 16.89 47.68 -4.95
N ILE A 4 17.82 46.75 -5.12
CA ILE A 4 17.66 45.36 -5.53
C ILE A 4 16.61 44.70 -4.63
N LEU A 5 15.64 44.00 -5.22
CA LEU A 5 14.91 42.95 -4.52
C LEU A 5 14.56 41.81 -5.49
N MET A 6 15.56 41.03 -5.86
CA MET A 6 15.36 39.66 -6.31
C MET A 6 15.46 38.76 -5.08
N VAL A 7 14.34 38.26 -4.55
CA VAL A 7 14.35 37.13 -3.60
C VAL A 7 13.20 36.17 -3.92
N LEU A 8 13.56 35.21 -4.77
CA LEU A 8 13.37 33.78 -4.56
C LEU A 8 11.96 33.28 -4.18
N THR A 9 11.13 33.06 -5.20
CA THR A 9 10.03 32.08 -5.15
C THR A 9 10.62 30.66 -5.15
N MET A 10 11.10 30.18 -4.01
CA MET A 10 11.24 28.74 -3.80
C MET A 10 9.84 28.13 -3.64
N MET A 11 9.17 27.90 -4.78
CA MET A 11 8.04 26.98 -4.83
C MET A 11 8.59 25.58 -4.57
N GLY A 12 8.61 25.18 -3.30
CA GLY A 12 8.88 23.81 -2.90
C GLY A 12 7.80 22.92 -3.51
N ILE A 13 8.10 22.29 -4.65
CA ILE A 13 7.21 21.34 -5.30
C ILE A 13 7.19 20.09 -4.40
N SER A 14 6.29 20.10 -3.43
CA SER A 14 5.96 18.94 -2.62
C SER A 14 5.21 17.94 -3.50
N THR A 15 5.97 17.23 -4.34
CA THR A 15 5.43 16.18 -5.20
C THR A 15 4.98 15.01 -4.32
N THR A 16 3.71 15.02 -3.94
CA THR A 16 3.04 13.84 -3.39
C THR A 16 2.90 12.81 -4.51
N PHE A 17 3.94 12.00 -4.71
CA PHE A 17 3.89 10.91 -5.68
C PHE A 17 2.87 9.86 -5.23
N ALA A 18 1.75 9.81 -5.92
CA ALA A 18 0.72 8.80 -5.72
C ALA A 18 1.25 7.41 -6.10
N MET A 19 1.01 6.41 -5.24
CA MET A 19 1.30 5.02 -5.55
C MET A 19 0.29 4.49 -6.57
N THR A 20 0.77 3.79 -7.60
CA THR A 20 -0.07 3.19 -8.65
C THR A 20 -0.43 1.76 -8.29
N LYS A 21 -1.62 1.30 -8.68
CA LYS A 21 -1.98 -0.12 -8.58
C LYS A 21 -1.06 -0.91 -9.51
N VAL A 22 -0.62 -2.08 -9.08
CA VAL A 22 0.20 -2.99 -9.88
C VAL A 22 -0.35 -4.40 -9.78
N ASP A 23 -0.26 -5.11 -10.90
CA ASP A 23 -0.44 -6.54 -11.00
C ASP A 23 0.93 -7.21 -10.82
N LEU A 24 1.05 -8.11 -9.83
CA LEU A 24 2.33 -8.76 -9.54
C LEU A 24 2.67 -9.85 -10.55
N SER A 25 1.67 -10.44 -11.21
CA SER A 25 1.88 -11.46 -12.24
C SER A 25 2.51 -10.86 -13.49
N GLN A 26 2.12 -9.65 -13.87
CA GLN A 26 2.64 -8.93 -15.04
C GLN A 26 4.02 -8.28 -14.79
N GLN A 27 4.27 -7.80 -13.56
CA GLN A 27 5.49 -7.07 -13.23
C GLN A 27 6.63 -8.01 -12.76
N LYS A 28 7.88 -7.59 -12.94
CA LYS A 28 9.08 -8.37 -12.55
C LYS A 28 9.61 -7.98 -11.17
N PHE A 29 8.73 -7.85 -10.19
CA PHE A 29 9.16 -7.58 -8.81
C PHE A 29 9.73 -8.83 -8.16
N THR A 30 10.88 -8.71 -7.52
CA THR A 30 11.51 -9.81 -6.78
C THR A 30 11.91 -9.37 -5.37
N CYS A 31 12.01 -10.35 -4.47
CA CYS A 31 12.65 -10.21 -3.17
C CYS A 31 13.61 -11.38 -2.96
N LYS A 32 14.91 -11.09 -2.74
CA LYS A 32 15.99 -12.10 -2.72
C LYS A 32 15.94 -13.02 -3.95
N GLY A 33 15.60 -12.48 -5.12
CA GLY A 33 15.46 -13.24 -6.36
C GLY A 33 14.17 -14.05 -6.51
N ILE A 34 13.31 -14.11 -5.48
CA ILE A 34 12.00 -14.77 -5.57
C ILE A 34 11.02 -13.81 -6.24
N LYS A 35 10.45 -14.23 -7.38
CA LYS A 35 9.43 -13.46 -8.09
C LYS A 35 8.14 -13.37 -7.26
N LEU A 36 7.66 -12.14 -7.07
CA LEU A 36 6.36 -11.89 -6.44
C LEU A 36 5.25 -12.13 -7.47
N THR A 37 4.15 -12.74 -7.03
CA THR A 37 2.98 -13.06 -7.85
C THR A 37 1.70 -12.76 -7.06
N ASP A 38 0.53 -12.86 -7.68
CA ASP A 38 -0.73 -12.64 -6.97
C ASP A 38 -1.03 -13.72 -5.91
N LYS A 39 -0.27 -14.81 -5.91
CA LYS A 39 -0.32 -15.87 -4.89
C LYS A 39 0.67 -15.65 -3.74
N THR A 40 1.50 -14.62 -3.80
CA THR A 40 2.50 -14.35 -2.75
C THR A 40 1.80 -13.95 -1.44
N THR A 41 2.05 -14.74 -0.40
CA THR A 41 1.52 -14.49 0.95
C THR A 41 2.32 -13.40 1.67
N SER A 42 1.71 -12.79 2.68
CA SER A 42 2.39 -11.82 3.55
C SER A 42 3.59 -12.42 4.30
N ALA A 43 3.54 -13.71 4.61
CA ALA A 43 4.65 -14.46 5.20
C ALA A 43 5.86 -14.52 4.25
N ILE A 44 5.65 -14.83 2.97
CA ILE A 44 6.72 -14.84 1.96
C ILE A 44 7.36 -13.46 1.85
N ILE A 45 6.56 -12.39 1.84
CA ILE A 45 7.09 -11.01 1.83
C ILE A 45 7.93 -10.74 3.08
N SER A 46 7.43 -11.10 4.26
CA SER A 46 8.08 -10.83 5.55
C SER A 46 9.44 -11.52 5.69
N GLN A 47 9.60 -12.71 5.10
CA GLN A 47 10.85 -13.48 5.17
C GLN A 47 11.88 -13.07 4.10
N ASN A 48 11.41 -12.57 2.95
CA ASN A 48 12.26 -12.38 1.78
C ASN A 48 12.52 -10.92 1.40
N CYS A 49 11.60 -10.00 1.70
CA CYS A 49 11.73 -8.61 1.30
C CYS A 49 12.43 -7.74 2.35
N LYS A 50 12.88 -6.55 1.96
CA LYS A 50 13.56 -5.59 2.84
C LYS A 50 12.58 -4.62 3.48
N ASN A 51 12.89 -4.20 4.71
CA ASN A 51 12.17 -3.17 5.48
C ASN A 51 10.65 -3.41 5.57
N VAL A 52 10.28 -4.67 5.82
CA VAL A 52 8.88 -5.08 5.87
C VAL A 52 8.19 -4.48 7.09
N LYS A 53 7.05 -3.83 6.87
CA LYS A 53 6.15 -3.32 7.90
C LYS A 53 4.77 -3.91 7.69
N VAL A 54 4.28 -4.64 8.68
CA VAL A 54 2.96 -5.27 8.67
C VAL A 54 2.04 -4.50 9.60
N LYS A 55 0.84 -4.17 9.13
CA LYS A 55 -0.27 -3.67 9.95
C LYS A 55 -1.47 -4.58 9.73
N THR A 56 -2.10 -5.02 10.79
CA THR A 56 -3.27 -5.89 10.75
C THR A 56 -4.43 -5.19 11.42
N ASP A 57 -5.56 -5.16 10.73
CA ASP A 57 -6.82 -4.61 11.17
C ASP A 57 -7.91 -5.69 11.02
N LYS A 58 -8.96 -5.62 11.82
CA LYS A 58 -10.15 -6.47 11.67
C LYS A 58 -11.32 -5.59 11.25
N GLN A 59 -12.09 -6.02 10.27
CA GLN A 59 -13.28 -5.33 9.80
C GLN A 59 -14.47 -6.27 9.86
N ILE A 60 -15.53 -5.87 10.55
CA ILE A 60 -16.83 -6.55 10.48
C ILE A 60 -17.44 -6.21 9.11
N THR A 61 -17.65 -7.22 8.27
CA THR A 61 -18.18 -7.06 6.91
C THR A 61 -19.67 -7.38 6.80
N SER A 62 -20.24 -8.10 7.78
CA SER A 62 -21.68 -8.33 7.94
C SER A 62 -22.01 -8.71 9.39
N GLY A 63 -23.29 -8.71 9.75
CA GLY A 63 -23.80 -9.02 11.08
C GLY A 63 -24.02 -7.79 11.96
N HIS A 64 -24.78 -8.01 13.04
CA HIS A 64 -25.44 -7.05 13.95
C HIS A 64 -24.65 -5.78 14.39
N ASN A 65 -23.31 -5.77 14.26
CA ASN A 65 -22.46 -4.67 14.75
C ASN A 65 -21.66 -3.94 13.66
N ALA A 66 -22.00 -4.13 12.37
CA ALA A 66 -21.34 -3.37 11.30
C ALA A 66 -21.80 -1.90 11.23
N GLY A 67 -23.00 -1.60 11.75
CA GLY A 67 -23.62 -0.27 11.75
C GLY A 67 -23.09 0.67 12.85
N ASP A 68 -22.86 0.16 14.06
CA ASP A 68 -22.42 0.96 15.21
C ASP A 68 -20.99 1.53 15.03
N LEU A 69 -20.21 0.92 14.13
CA LEU A 69 -18.87 1.40 13.74
C LEU A 69 -18.89 2.30 12.47
N ARG A 70 -20.03 2.47 11.79
CA ARG A 70 -20.14 3.22 10.51
C ARG A 70 -21.20 4.32 10.50
N GLY A 71 -21.96 4.53 11.57
CA GLY A 71 -22.86 5.68 11.72
C GLY A 71 -24.01 5.72 10.70
N SER A 72 -24.62 4.58 10.37
CA SER A 72 -25.76 4.54 9.45
C SER A 72 -26.82 3.53 9.86
N ASN A 73 -28.06 4.01 9.86
CA ASN A 73 -29.24 3.48 10.56
C ASN A 73 -30.11 2.54 9.70
N LEU A 74 -29.49 1.64 8.93
CA LEU A 74 -30.21 0.89 7.88
C LEU A 74 -29.68 -0.54 7.70
N ILE A 75 -29.88 -1.45 8.66
CA ILE A 75 -29.77 -2.91 8.41
C ILE A 75 -30.69 -3.68 9.38
N GLU A 76 -31.53 -4.58 8.87
CA GLU A 76 -32.47 -5.44 9.63
C GLU A 76 -31.71 -6.42 10.57
N GLU A 77 -32.32 -6.70 11.73
CA GLU A 77 -31.64 -7.01 13.00
C GLU A 77 -31.26 -8.49 13.29
N ASP A 78 -31.48 -9.45 12.39
CA ASP A 78 -31.55 -10.88 12.76
C ASP A 78 -30.36 -11.79 12.36
N ASP A 79 -29.12 -11.29 12.24
CA ASP A 79 -27.93 -12.14 11.99
C ASP A 79 -26.98 -12.23 13.19
N ILE A 80 -27.06 -13.37 13.90
CA ILE A 80 -26.28 -13.74 15.10
C ILE A 80 -24.82 -14.12 14.81
N ASN A 81 -24.39 -14.27 13.55
CA ASN A 81 -23.02 -14.68 13.20
C ASN A 81 -22.30 -13.62 12.34
N PRO A 82 -21.64 -12.62 12.95
CA PRO A 82 -20.97 -11.57 12.19
C PRO A 82 -19.82 -12.11 11.35
N THR A 83 -19.79 -11.77 10.06
CA THR A 83 -18.63 -12.07 9.22
C THR A 83 -17.52 -11.05 9.50
N VAL A 84 -16.39 -11.53 10.03
CA VAL A 84 -15.21 -10.71 10.30
C VAL A 84 -14.15 -10.95 9.22
N ALA A 85 -13.78 -9.91 8.49
CA ALA A 85 -12.66 -9.92 7.58
C ALA A 85 -11.37 -9.44 8.29
N THR A 86 -10.29 -10.21 8.17
CA THR A 86 -8.95 -9.77 8.57
C THR A 86 -8.32 -9.00 7.41
N LEU A 87 -7.97 -7.74 7.63
CA LEU A 87 -7.31 -6.89 6.66
C LEU A 87 -5.85 -6.71 7.07
N GLN A 88 -4.92 -7.03 6.18
CA GLN A 88 -3.50 -6.86 6.46
C GLN A 88 -2.84 -5.99 5.39
N LYS A 89 -2.07 -5.01 5.82
CA LYS A 89 -1.29 -4.13 4.97
C LYS A 89 0.19 -4.40 5.20
N VAL A 90 0.88 -4.77 4.14
CA VAL A 90 2.31 -5.08 4.14
C VAL A 90 3.03 -4.07 3.26
N SER A 91 3.96 -3.31 3.84
CA SER A 91 4.80 -2.35 3.12
C SER A 91 6.24 -2.82 3.12
N PHE A 92 6.91 -2.82 1.97
CA PHE A 92 8.25 -3.41 1.82
C PHE A 92 8.96 -2.85 0.59
N TYR A 93 10.25 -3.14 0.47
CA TYR A 93 11.08 -2.85 -0.70
C TYR A 93 11.47 -4.14 -1.42
N THR A 94 11.39 -4.09 -2.75
CA THR A 94 11.84 -5.14 -3.67
C THR A 94 13.33 -4.97 -4.02
N ASP A 95 13.90 -5.97 -4.70
CA ASP A 95 15.33 -5.99 -5.03
C ASP A 95 15.74 -4.84 -5.98
N ASP A 96 14.83 -4.43 -6.88
CA ASP A 96 14.99 -3.27 -7.78
C ASP A 96 14.82 -1.91 -7.05
N GLY A 97 14.62 -1.91 -5.73
CA GLY A 97 14.42 -0.72 -4.92
C GLY A 97 13.01 -0.12 -4.99
N SER A 98 12.07 -0.74 -5.73
CA SER A 98 10.68 -0.30 -5.75
C SER A 98 10.02 -0.44 -4.37
N HIS A 99 9.22 0.55 -3.98
CA HIS A 99 8.49 0.51 -2.71
C HIS A 99 7.07 0.03 -2.93
N LEU A 100 6.72 -1.12 -2.37
CA LEU A 100 5.41 -1.72 -2.53
C LEU A 100 4.58 -1.64 -1.23
N LYS A 101 3.26 -1.54 -1.43
CA LYS A 101 2.25 -1.70 -0.38
C LYS A 101 1.19 -2.68 -0.87
N CYS A 102 1.19 -3.87 -0.29
CA CYS A 102 0.24 -4.92 -0.58
C CYS A 102 -0.81 -5.03 0.54
N TYR A 103 -2.02 -5.34 0.15
CA TYR A 103 -3.20 -5.42 0.98
C TYR A 103 -3.77 -6.83 0.84
N TYR A 104 -3.99 -7.48 1.97
CA TYR A 104 -4.53 -8.82 2.08
C TYR A 104 -5.88 -8.75 2.78
N ARG A 105 -6.81 -9.59 2.34
CA ARG A 105 -8.10 -9.82 2.98
C ARG A 105 -8.23 -11.31 3.24
N ASN A 106 -8.37 -11.72 4.51
CA ASN A 106 -8.41 -13.12 4.93
C ASN A 106 -7.23 -13.91 4.31
N ASP A 107 -6.02 -13.39 4.48
CA ASP A 107 -4.75 -13.93 3.98
C ASP A 107 -4.58 -14.04 2.45
N LYS A 108 -5.60 -13.65 1.68
CA LYS A 108 -5.54 -13.58 0.21
C LYS A 108 -5.13 -12.19 -0.25
N LEU A 109 -4.25 -12.12 -1.24
CA LEU A 109 -3.86 -10.84 -1.81
C LEU A 109 -5.06 -10.19 -2.48
N TYR A 110 -5.39 -8.99 -2.03
CA TYR A 110 -6.50 -8.19 -2.57
C TYR A 110 -6.00 -7.12 -3.54
N LYS A 111 -4.86 -6.50 -3.24
CA LYS A 111 -4.32 -5.38 -4.01
C LYS A 111 -2.87 -5.12 -3.69
N CYS A 112 -2.05 -4.82 -4.69
CA CYS A 112 -0.74 -4.20 -4.48
C CYS A 112 -0.67 -2.84 -5.15
N LYS A 113 0.10 -1.95 -4.54
CA LYS A 113 0.48 -0.68 -5.13
C LYS A 113 1.99 -0.52 -5.09
N ALA A 114 2.57 0.04 -6.14
CA ALA A 114 3.98 0.37 -6.19
C ALA A 114 4.17 1.89 -6.23
N LYS A 115 5.22 2.35 -5.56
CA LYS A 115 5.85 3.63 -5.84
C LYS A 115 7.09 3.28 -6.64
N LYS A 116 7.15 3.72 -7.90
CA LYS A 116 8.40 3.62 -8.67
C LYS A 116 9.49 4.31 -7.87
N ALA A 117 10.61 3.63 -7.66
CA ALA A 117 11.82 4.31 -7.23
C ALA A 117 12.09 5.40 -8.27
N LYS A 118 12.44 6.62 -7.83
CA LYS A 118 13.04 7.58 -8.76
C LYS A 118 14.27 6.87 -9.30
N LEU A 119 14.26 6.49 -10.59
CA LEU A 119 15.50 6.48 -11.35
C LEU A 119 16.05 7.89 -11.13
N ASN A 120 17.18 8.00 -10.43
CA ASN A 120 17.94 9.23 -10.45
C ASN A 120 18.27 9.46 -11.93
N SER A 121 17.46 10.26 -12.61
CA SER A 121 17.77 10.83 -13.91
C SER A 121 18.83 11.94 -13.74
N SER A 122 19.84 11.64 -12.94
CA SER A 122 21.11 12.34 -12.89
C SER A 122 22.08 11.37 -13.51
N GLN A 123 22.12 11.36 -14.85
CA GLN A 123 23.20 10.94 -15.76
C GLN A 123 22.56 10.73 -17.14
N ILE A 124 22.04 11.81 -17.74
CA ILE A 124 22.11 11.93 -19.20
C ILE A 124 23.16 13.01 -19.42
N LYS A 125 24.20 12.55 -20.11
CA LYS A 125 25.51 13.14 -20.33
C LYS A 125 25.44 14.40 -21.18
#